data_AF-A0AAV7JHJ6-F1
#
_entry.id   AF-A0AAV7JHJ6-F1
#
_cell.length_a   1.000
_cell.length_b   1.000
_cell.length_c   1.000
_cell.angle_alpha   90.00
_cell.angle_beta   90.00
_cell.angle_gamma   90.00
#
_symmetry.space_group_name_H-M   'P 1'
#
loop_
_entity.id
_entity.type
_entity.pdbx_description
1 polymer ?
#
loop_
_entity_poly.entity_id
_entity_poly.type
_entity_poly.pdbx_seq_one_letter_code
_entity_poly.pdbx_strand_id
1 'polypeptide(L)'
;MLSLLWDSRADEVHWEKKNWSVRQKIGVGAKNIINEPLVSRDRIILPPLHIKLGLMKQFVKALNKDGTCFNYLCSVYRGLSIEKLKAGIFDGPQIRKLIKDEEFASHMTGVEAAAWYSFVDVVKGFLGNTKVANYQNLVEGMLKNFHSLGTRMSLKLHYLYSHLERFPENLGDLGEQGERFHQDIRTMEERHQGSGRLLLEPYA
;
A
#
# COMPACT_ATOMS: atom_id res chain seq x y z
N MET A 1 -11.32 5.40 -11.14
CA MET A 1 -11.44 4.51 -9.97
C MET A 1 -12.56 3.48 -10.19
N LEU A 2 -12.41 2.41 -10.95
CA LEU A 2 -11.49 2.04 -12.02
C LEU A 2 -12.39 1.69 -13.21
N SER A 3 -11.85 1.43 -14.40
CA SER A 3 -12.69 1.12 -15.57
C SER A 3 -13.63 -0.07 -15.34
N LEU A 4 -13.48 -0.83 -14.25
CA LEU A 4 -14.21 -2.06 -13.98
C LEU A 4 -15.24 -1.92 -12.84
N LEU A 5 -16.27 -2.76 -12.88
CA LEU A 5 -17.29 -2.94 -11.85
C LEU A 5 -16.76 -3.84 -10.73
N TRP A 6 -15.77 -3.38 -9.96
CA TRP A 6 -15.33 -4.10 -8.75
C TRP A 6 -16.35 -3.88 -7.62
N ASP A 7 -16.90 -4.97 -7.09
CA ASP A 7 -17.77 -4.97 -5.91
C ASP A 7 -16.95 -5.31 -4.67
N SER A 8 -16.75 -4.33 -3.78
CA SER A 8 -15.95 -4.51 -2.57
C SER A 8 -16.55 -5.48 -1.55
N ARG A 9 -17.78 -5.97 -1.76
CA ARG A 9 -18.47 -6.91 -0.86
C ARG A 9 -18.45 -8.36 -1.36
N ALA A 10 -17.99 -8.59 -2.58
CA ALA A 10 -17.98 -9.92 -3.21
C ALA A 10 -16.70 -10.71 -2.85
N ASP A 11 -16.40 -10.86 -1.57
CA ASP A 11 -15.13 -11.39 -1.05
C ASP A 11 -14.78 -12.78 -1.63
N GLU A 12 -15.78 -13.62 -1.90
CA GLU A 12 -15.63 -14.99 -2.42
C GLU A 12 -15.05 -15.05 -3.84
N VAL A 13 -15.33 -14.07 -4.70
CA VAL A 13 -14.94 -14.09 -6.12
C VAL A 13 -13.70 -13.24 -6.42
N HIS A 14 -13.19 -12.50 -5.44
CA HIS A 14 -12.11 -11.53 -5.67
C HIS A 14 -10.79 -12.15 -6.10
N TRP A 15 -10.50 -13.37 -5.64
CA TRP A 15 -9.26 -14.08 -5.97
C TRP A 15 -9.35 -14.83 -7.31
N GLU A 16 -10.55 -15.17 -7.75
CA GLU A 16 -10.81 -15.89 -8.99
C GLU A 16 -11.00 -14.94 -10.18
N LYS A 17 -11.63 -13.79 -9.93
CA LYS A 17 -12.04 -12.85 -10.98
C LYS A 17 -11.01 -11.73 -11.18
N LYS A 18 -10.14 -11.92 -12.18
CA LYS A 18 -9.21 -10.87 -12.66
C LYS A 18 -9.95 -9.79 -13.47
N ASN A 19 -10.75 -10.22 -14.44
CA ASN A 19 -11.41 -9.32 -15.38
C ASN A 19 -12.84 -9.00 -14.91
N TRP A 20 -13.05 -7.75 -14.53
CA TRP A 20 -14.37 -7.24 -14.16
C TRP A 20 -14.97 -6.44 -15.33
N SER A 21 -16.29 -6.47 -15.49
CA SER A 21 -16.97 -5.79 -16.59
C SER A 21 -16.72 -4.28 -16.55
N VAL A 22 -16.47 -3.69 -17.72
CA VAL A 22 -16.18 -2.26 -17.82
C VAL A 22 -17.41 -1.43 -17.42
N ARG A 23 -17.21 -0.35 -16.68
CA ARG A 23 -18.26 0.58 -16.26
C ARG A 23 -18.68 1.45 -17.44
N GLN A 24 -19.81 1.11 -18.06
CA GLN A 24 -20.31 1.76 -19.29
C GLN A 24 -20.95 3.15 -19.09
N LYS A 25 -21.59 3.44 -17.94
CA LYS A 25 -22.22 4.74 -17.66
C LYS A 25 -21.49 5.48 -16.52
N ILE A 26 -20.96 6.64 -16.87
CA ILE A 26 -20.25 7.58 -16.00
C ILE A 26 -20.97 8.92 -16.15
N GLY A 27 -22.14 9.03 -15.53
CA GLY A 27 -22.79 10.32 -15.34
C GLY A 27 -22.39 10.88 -13.98
N VAL A 28 -22.17 12.20 -13.90
CA VAL A 28 -22.11 12.90 -12.62
C VAL A 28 -23.41 12.59 -11.84
N GLY A 29 -23.28 12.19 -10.58
CA GLY A 29 -24.40 11.72 -9.74
C GLY A 29 -24.66 10.21 -9.76
N ALA A 30 -23.99 9.43 -10.62
CA ALA A 30 -24.14 7.97 -10.65
C ALA A 30 -22.94 7.25 -10.03
N LYS A 31 -23.21 6.23 -9.19
CA LYS A 31 -22.21 5.27 -8.66
C LYS A 31 -20.94 5.95 -8.05
N ASN A 32 -21.15 6.92 -7.17
CA ASN A 32 -20.12 7.68 -6.41
C ASN A 32 -19.25 8.63 -7.24
N ILE A 33 -19.71 9.09 -8.41
CA ILE A 33 -19.00 10.08 -9.24
C ILE A 33 -19.62 11.45 -9.01
N ILE A 34 -18.92 12.27 -8.23
CA ILE A 34 -19.42 13.59 -7.80
C ILE A 34 -19.09 14.67 -8.84
N ASN A 35 -17.97 14.54 -9.56
CA ASN A 35 -17.49 15.53 -10.53
C ASN A 35 -16.98 14.86 -11.80
N GLU A 36 -16.89 15.64 -12.88
CA GLU A 36 -16.21 15.23 -14.11
C GLU A 36 -14.70 15.03 -13.85
N PRO A 37 -14.10 13.96 -14.40
CA PRO A 37 -12.68 13.69 -14.20
C PRO A 37 -11.81 14.69 -14.97
N LEU A 38 -10.90 15.37 -14.26
CA LEU A 38 -9.95 16.33 -14.85
C LEU A 38 -8.93 15.67 -15.80
N VAL A 39 -8.67 14.39 -15.61
CA VAL A 39 -7.70 13.61 -16.39
C VAL A 39 -8.37 12.30 -16.81
N SER A 40 -8.05 11.86 -18.03
CA SER A 40 -8.54 10.58 -18.53
C SER A 40 -8.08 9.42 -17.64
N ARG A 41 -8.96 8.43 -17.44
CA ARG A 41 -8.78 7.36 -16.45
C ARG A 41 -7.67 6.38 -16.80
N ASP A 42 -7.36 6.23 -18.08
CA ASP A 42 -6.23 5.44 -18.59
C ASP A 42 -4.88 6.04 -18.16
N ARG A 43 -4.83 7.35 -17.90
CA ARG A 43 -3.63 8.06 -17.43
C ARG A 43 -3.47 8.06 -15.90
N ILE A 44 -4.42 7.49 -15.16
CA ILE A 44 -4.36 7.44 -13.69
C ILE A 44 -3.65 6.15 -13.26
N ILE A 45 -2.41 6.31 -12.80
CA ILE A 45 -1.61 5.24 -12.19
C ILE A 45 -1.57 5.42 -10.68
N LEU A 46 -1.87 4.36 -9.91
CA LEU A 46 -1.69 4.43 -8.46
C LEU A 46 -0.19 4.44 -8.13
N PRO A 47 0.30 5.42 -7.35
CA PRO A 47 1.70 5.48 -6.97
C PRO A 47 2.19 4.18 -6.30
N PRO A 48 3.39 3.68 -6.63
CA PRO A 48 3.96 2.46 -6.05
C PRO A 48 3.94 2.44 -4.52
N LEU A 49 4.22 3.60 -3.89
CA LEU A 49 4.14 3.76 -2.44
C LEU A 49 2.76 3.40 -1.90
N HIS A 50 1.69 3.94 -2.46
CA HIS A 50 0.35 3.67 -1.94
C HIS A 50 -0.02 2.19 -2.05
N ILE A 51 0.43 1.51 -3.10
CA ILE A 51 0.25 0.07 -3.28
C ILE A 51 1.03 -0.68 -2.21
N LYS A 52 2.33 -0.39 -2.04
CA LYS A 52 3.19 -0.96 -1.00
C LYS A 52 2.58 -0.84 0.40
N LEU A 53 2.09 0.36 0.76
CA LEU A 53 1.37 0.59 2.01
C LEU A 53 0.08 -0.25 2.11
N GLY A 54 -0.64 -0.40 0.99
CA GLY A 54 -1.85 -1.23 0.91
C GLY A 54 -1.57 -2.72 1.09
N LEU A 55 -0.49 -3.23 0.50
CA LEU A 55 -0.05 -4.61 0.65
C LEU A 55 0.35 -4.92 2.09
N MET A 56 1.19 -4.08 2.69
CA MET A 56 1.60 -4.22 4.09
C MET A 56 0.39 -4.23 5.03
N LYS A 57 -0.56 -3.31 4.80
CA LYS A 57 -1.81 -3.25 5.57
C LYS A 57 -2.55 -4.58 5.52
N GLN A 58 -2.69 -5.18 4.34
CA GLN A 58 -3.43 -6.42 4.19
C GLN A 58 -2.69 -7.62 4.79
N PHE A 59 -1.37 -7.71 4.60
CA PHE A 59 -0.52 -8.71 5.25
C PHE A 59 -0.70 -8.70 6.77
N VAL A 60 -0.51 -7.54 7.41
CA VAL A 60 -0.61 -7.43 8.88
C VAL A 60 -2.03 -7.72 9.36
N LYS A 61 -3.06 -7.31 8.61
CA LYS A 61 -4.45 -7.64 8.96
C LYS A 61 -4.73 -9.14 8.95
N ALA A 62 -4.07 -9.91 8.10
CA ALA A 62 -4.25 -11.36 8.00
C ALA A 62 -3.47 -12.15 9.08
N LEU A 63 -2.41 -11.59 9.66
CA LEU A 63 -1.64 -12.26 10.73
C LEU A 63 -2.50 -12.69 11.92
N ASN A 64 -2.12 -13.78 12.59
CA ASN A 64 -2.70 -14.12 13.88
C ASN A 64 -2.34 -13.06 14.92
N LYS A 65 -3.34 -12.39 15.50
CA LYS A 65 -3.12 -11.28 16.45
C LYS A 65 -2.60 -11.72 17.82
N ASP A 66 -2.71 -13.00 18.12
CA ASP A 66 -2.14 -13.62 19.31
C ASP A 66 -0.87 -14.44 18.96
N GLY A 67 -0.48 -14.47 17.69
CA GLY A 67 0.66 -15.23 17.18
C GLY A 67 2.00 -14.55 17.42
N THR A 68 3.07 -15.34 17.34
CA THR A 68 4.46 -14.91 17.53
C THR A 68 4.87 -13.79 16.58
N CYS A 69 4.46 -13.85 15.31
CA CYS A 69 4.79 -12.83 14.31
C CYS A 69 4.18 -11.46 14.67
N PHE A 70 2.90 -11.41 15.06
CA PHE A 70 2.26 -10.15 15.45
C PHE A 70 2.81 -9.61 16.77
N ASN A 71 3.09 -10.49 17.73
CA ASN A 71 3.73 -10.11 19.00
C ASN A 71 5.12 -9.51 18.77
N TYR A 72 5.90 -10.04 17.82
CA TYR A 72 7.18 -9.46 17.43
C TYR A 72 7.01 -8.06 16.81
N LEU A 73 6.02 -7.84 15.94
CA LEU A 73 5.73 -6.50 15.42
C LEU A 73 5.45 -5.48 16.54
N CYS A 74 4.67 -5.87 17.54
CA CYS A 74 4.41 -5.04 18.73
C CYS A 74 5.70 -4.71 19.51
N SER A 75 6.63 -5.66 19.58
CA SER A 75 7.90 -5.49 20.29
C SER A 75 8.86 -4.54 19.56
N VAL A 76 8.89 -4.59 18.21
CA VAL A 76 9.73 -3.75 17.35
C VAL A 76 9.22 -2.32 17.27
N TYR A 77 7.90 -2.13 17.23
CA TYR A 77 7.25 -0.82 17.07
C TYR A 77 6.53 -0.37 18.33
N ARG A 78 7.24 -0.33 19.48
CA ARG A 78 6.68 0.10 20.78
C ARG A 78 6.07 1.52 20.78
N GLY A 79 6.46 2.37 19.83
CA GLY A 79 5.91 3.71 19.65
C GLY A 79 4.59 3.76 18.87
N LEU A 80 4.14 2.65 18.28
CA LEU A 80 2.84 2.55 17.63
C LEU A 80 1.82 1.94 18.58
N SER A 81 0.58 2.44 18.53
CA SER A 81 -0.50 1.82 19.28
C SER A 81 -0.83 0.44 18.69
N ILE A 82 -1.34 -0.46 19.54
CA ILE A 82 -1.75 -1.81 19.12
C ILE A 82 -2.84 -1.71 18.04
N GLU A 83 -3.73 -0.73 18.10
CA GLU A 83 -4.79 -0.49 17.12
C GLU A 83 -4.21 -0.10 15.75
N LYS A 84 -3.16 0.74 15.73
CA LYS A 84 -2.46 1.07 14.48
C LYS A 84 -1.83 -0.17 13.87
N LEU A 85 -1.18 -1.00 14.70
CA LEU A 85 -0.59 -2.27 14.26
C LEU A 85 -1.65 -3.24 13.74
N LYS A 86 -2.74 -3.47 14.49
CA LYS A 86 -3.88 -4.32 14.07
C LYS A 86 -4.51 -3.82 12.77
N ALA A 87 -4.58 -2.51 12.57
CA ALA A 87 -5.09 -1.88 11.36
C ALA A 87 -4.09 -1.91 10.19
N GLY A 88 -2.85 -2.37 10.41
CA GLY A 88 -1.79 -2.42 9.42
C GLY A 88 -1.35 -1.03 8.97
N ILE A 89 -1.35 -0.04 9.87
CA ILE A 89 -0.95 1.34 9.59
C ILE A 89 0.55 1.45 9.77
N PHE A 90 1.26 1.45 8.64
CA PHE A 90 2.70 1.64 8.57
C PHE A 90 3.03 2.78 7.60
N ASP A 91 4.17 3.42 7.78
CA ASP A 91 4.79 4.29 6.78
C ASP A 91 5.91 3.58 6.02
N GLY A 92 6.41 4.21 4.95
CA GLY A 92 7.49 3.68 4.12
C GLY A 92 8.76 3.36 4.91
N PRO A 93 9.30 4.27 5.74
CA PRO A 93 10.45 3.98 6.60
C PRO A 93 10.26 2.77 7.52
N GLN A 94 9.09 2.63 8.15
CA GLN A 94 8.79 1.48 9.00
C GLN A 94 8.83 0.19 8.19
N ILE A 95 8.19 0.15 7.02
CA ILE A 95 8.25 -1.03 6.13
C ILE A 95 9.69 -1.34 5.72
N ARG A 96 10.47 -0.34 5.31
CA ARG A 96 11.88 -0.54 4.93
C ARG A 96 12.72 -1.09 6.09
N LYS A 97 12.46 -0.64 7.32
CA LYS A 97 13.12 -1.17 8.53
C LYS A 97 12.77 -2.65 8.71
N LEU A 98 11.50 -3.00 8.61
CA LEU A 98 11.04 -4.39 8.77
C LEU A 98 11.58 -5.33 7.68
N ILE A 99 11.67 -4.86 6.43
CA ILE A 99 12.25 -5.64 5.32
C ILE A 99 13.73 -5.98 5.56
N LYS A 100 14.45 -5.15 6.33
CA LYS A 100 15.85 -5.38 6.70
C LYS A 100 16.03 -6.18 7.98
N ASP A 101 14.93 -6.48 8.68
CA ASP A 101 14.94 -7.21 9.93
C ASP A 101 15.01 -8.71 9.64
N GLU A 102 16.21 -9.29 9.82
CA GLU A 102 16.46 -10.71 9.57
C GLU A 102 15.79 -11.62 10.61
N GLU A 103 15.51 -11.10 11.81
CA GLU A 103 14.83 -11.86 12.86
C GLU A 103 13.31 -11.90 12.66
N PHE A 104 12.72 -10.96 11.91
CA PHE A 104 11.28 -10.90 11.77
C PHE A 104 10.69 -12.21 11.21
N ALA A 105 11.35 -12.81 10.22
CA ALA A 105 10.88 -14.03 9.58
C ALA A 105 10.98 -15.28 10.48
N SER A 106 11.85 -15.28 11.50
CA SER A 106 11.98 -16.42 12.42
C SER A 106 10.77 -16.59 13.34
N HIS A 107 9.93 -15.55 13.44
CA HIS A 107 8.72 -15.53 14.25
C HIS A 107 7.45 -15.92 13.46
N MET A 108 7.60 -16.25 12.18
CA MET A 108 6.50 -16.55 11.27
C MET A 108 6.23 -18.06 11.15
N THR A 109 4.96 -18.42 10.98
CA THR A 109 4.58 -19.72 10.44
C THR A 109 5.02 -19.85 8.96
N GLY A 110 5.03 -21.06 8.41
CA GLY A 110 5.38 -21.26 7.00
C GLY A 110 4.50 -20.47 6.02
N VAL A 111 3.20 -20.31 6.32
CA VAL A 111 2.26 -19.54 5.49
C VAL A 111 2.53 -18.04 5.59
N GLU A 112 2.76 -17.53 6.81
CA GLU A 112 3.13 -16.13 7.02
C GLU A 112 4.46 -15.78 6.34
N ALA A 113 5.46 -16.66 6.45
CA ALA A 113 6.76 -16.49 5.83
C ALA A 113 6.67 -16.47 4.29
N ALA A 114 5.92 -17.39 3.68
CA ALA A 114 5.72 -17.41 2.24
C ALA A 114 5.06 -16.11 1.73
N ALA A 115 4.04 -15.62 2.44
CA ALA A 115 3.40 -14.34 2.13
C ALA A 115 4.38 -13.17 2.32
N TRP A 116 5.14 -13.15 3.41
CA TRP A 116 6.12 -12.10 3.68
C TRP A 116 7.22 -12.03 2.62
N TYR A 117 7.88 -13.14 2.30
CA TYR A 117 8.96 -13.16 1.32
C TYR A 117 8.48 -12.77 -0.08
N SER A 118 7.32 -13.28 -0.51
CA SER A 118 6.73 -12.87 -1.79
C SER A 118 6.33 -11.39 -1.83
N PHE A 119 5.87 -10.81 -0.70
CA PHE A 119 5.70 -9.37 -0.58
C PHE A 119 7.02 -8.62 -0.72
N VAL A 120 8.08 -9.06 -0.04
CA VAL A 120 9.41 -8.46 -0.13
C VAL A 120 9.94 -8.51 -1.56
N ASP A 121 9.76 -9.62 -2.27
CA ASP A 121 10.17 -9.79 -3.66
C ASP A 121 9.42 -8.83 -4.58
N VAL A 122 8.10 -8.67 -4.41
CA VAL A 122 7.32 -7.67 -5.16
C VAL A 122 7.78 -6.25 -4.84
N VAL A 123 8.12 -5.94 -3.58
CA VAL A 123 8.63 -4.61 -3.22
C VAL A 123 10.00 -4.34 -3.86
N LYS A 124 10.90 -5.33 -3.90
CA LYS A 124 12.25 -5.16 -4.44
C LYS A 124 12.30 -5.22 -5.97
N GLY A 125 11.59 -6.16 -6.57
CA GLY A 125 11.63 -6.45 -8.00
C GLY A 125 10.56 -5.75 -8.83
N PHE A 126 9.56 -5.12 -8.20
CA PHE A 126 8.54 -4.38 -8.93
C PHE A 126 8.29 -2.98 -8.38
N LEU A 127 7.86 -2.86 -7.12
CA LEU A 127 7.45 -1.59 -6.52
C LEU A 127 8.61 -0.72 -6.01
N GLY A 128 9.85 -1.12 -6.33
CA GLY A 128 11.09 -0.42 -5.99
C GLY A 128 11.55 0.47 -7.15
N ASN A 129 12.86 0.67 -7.24
CA ASN A 129 13.45 1.47 -8.32
C ASN A 129 13.57 0.70 -9.64
N THR A 130 13.59 -0.62 -9.57
CA THR A 130 13.78 -1.50 -10.73
C THR A 130 12.58 -2.42 -10.91
N LYS A 131 12.12 -2.53 -12.16
CA LYS A 131 11.13 -3.51 -12.60
C LYS A 131 11.89 -4.68 -13.25
N VAL A 132 11.94 -5.83 -12.57
CA VAL A 132 12.62 -7.02 -13.09
C VAL A 132 11.78 -7.69 -14.20
N ALA A 133 12.43 -8.41 -15.12
CA ALA A 133 11.74 -9.03 -16.25
C ALA A 133 10.63 -10.01 -15.81
N ASN A 134 10.83 -10.73 -14.71
CA ASN A 134 9.88 -11.70 -14.16
C ASN A 134 8.89 -11.10 -13.13
N TYR A 135 8.68 -9.78 -13.12
CA TYR A 135 7.81 -9.11 -12.13
C TYR A 135 6.38 -9.67 -12.09
N GLN A 136 5.82 -10.11 -13.22
CA GLN A 136 4.51 -10.74 -13.29
C GLN A 136 4.46 -12.01 -12.42
N ASN A 137 5.49 -12.85 -12.51
CA ASN A 137 5.60 -14.08 -11.71
C ASN A 137 5.73 -13.76 -10.20
N LEU A 138 6.45 -12.69 -9.85
CA LEU A 138 6.55 -12.24 -8.45
C LEU A 138 5.18 -11.84 -7.91
N VAL A 139 4.42 -11.05 -8.68
CA VAL A 139 3.08 -10.60 -8.27
C VAL A 139 2.10 -11.77 -8.20
N GLU A 140 2.12 -12.70 -9.16
CA GLU A 140 1.27 -13.89 -9.11
C GLU A 140 1.60 -14.80 -7.92
N GLY A 141 2.87 -15.01 -7.62
CA GLY A 141 3.32 -15.74 -6.43
C GLY A 141 2.84 -15.07 -5.14
N MET A 142 3.00 -13.75 -5.04
CA MET A 142 2.50 -12.99 -3.88
C MET A 142 0.99 -13.09 -3.72
N LEU A 143 0.22 -13.01 -4.81
CA LEU A 143 -1.24 -13.15 -4.76
C LEU A 143 -1.66 -14.51 -4.23
N LYS A 144 -1.04 -15.59 -4.70
CA LYS A 144 -1.30 -16.95 -4.20
C LYS A 144 -0.99 -17.08 -2.71
N ASN A 145 0.16 -16.57 -2.27
CA ASN A 145 0.55 -16.64 -0.86
C ASN A 145 -0.32 -15.76 0.04
N PHE A 146 -0.73 -14.58 -0.44
CA PHE A 146 -1.66 -13.71 0.28
C PHE A 146 -3.03 -14.36 0.42
N HIS A 147 -3.52 -15.03 -0.64
CA HIS A 147 -4.76 -15.80 -0.57
C HIS A 147 -4.65 -16.93 0.46
N SER A 148 -3.57 -17.71 0.43
CA SER A 148 -3.31 -18.79 1.40
C SER A 148 -3.21 -18.29 2.85
N LEU A 149 -2.69 -17.08 3.06
CA LEU A 149 -2.66 -16.43 4.38
C LEU A 149 -4.06 -16.00 4.88
N GLY A 150 -5.10 -16.06 4.04
CA GLY A 150 -6.43 -15.57 4.38
C GLY A 150 -6.58 -14.05 4.22
N THR A 151 -5.74 -13.45 3.38
CA THR A 151 -5.77 -12.01 3.12
C THR A 151 -7.03 -11.64 2.33
N ARG A 152 -7.66 -10.50 2.67
CA ARG A 152 -8.75 -9.95 1.85
C ARG A 152 -8.21 -9.12 0.69
N MET A 153 -8.84 -9.25 -0.48
CA MET A 153 -8.47 -8.48 -1.65
C MET A 153 -8.83 -7.00 -1.46
N SER A 154 -7.83 -6.15 -1.24
CA SER A 154 -8.07 -4.71 -1.20
C SER A 154 -8.17 -4.13 -2.61
N LEU A 155 -8.76 -2.95 -2.75
CA LEU A 155 -8.78 -2.20 -4.02
C LEU A 155 -7.37 -2.01 -4.60
N LYS A 156 -6.37 -1.78 -3.75
CA LYS A 156 -4.97 -1.59 -4.16
C LYS A 156 -4.34 -2.89 -4.67
N LEU A 157 -4.65 -4.01 -4.02
CA LEU A 157 -4.21 -5.33 -4.45
C LEU A 157 -4.90 -5.74 -5.77
N HIS A 158 -6.19 -5.49 -5.89
CA HIS A 158 -6.95 -5.69 -7.13
C HIS A 158 -6.42 -4.81 -8.27
N TYR A 159 -6.13 -3.54 -8.00
CA TYR A 159 -5.52 -2.63 -8.98
C TYR A 159 -4.17 -3.15 -9.45
N LEU A 160 -3.31 -3.56 -8.52
CA LEU A 160 -2.02 -4.15 -8.82
C LEU A 160 -2.20 -5.36 -9.75
N TYR A 161 -3.05 -6.31 -9.39
CA TYR A 161 -3.29 -7.52 -10.18
C TYR A 161 -3.87 -7.26 -11.58
N SER A 162 -4.81 -6.32 -11.70
CA SER A 162 -5.58 -6.09 -12.93
C SER A 162 -4.90 -5.14 -13.90
N HIS A 163 -3.91 -4.37 -13.43
CA HIS A 163 -3.31 -3.28 -14.20
C HIS A 163 -1.78 -3.29 -14.18
N LEU A 164 -1.15 -4.47 -14.02
CA LEU A 164 0.31 -4.65 -14.06
C LEU A 164 0.98 -3.99 -15.28
N GLU A 165 0.38 -4.13 -16.47
CA GLU A 165 0.93 -3.58 -17.71
C GLU A 165 0.91 -2.05 -17.80
N ARG A 166 0.18 -1.37 -16.90
CA ARG A 166 0.10 0.10 -16.90
C ARG A 166 1.27 0.75 -16.18
N PHE A 167 2.07 -0.02 -15.45
CA PHE A 167 3.20 0.52 -14.71
C PHE A 167 4.40 0.72 -15.64
N PRO A 168 5.00 1.93 -15.68
CA PRO A 168 6.18 2.19 -16.49
C PRO A 168 7.39 1.39 -15.98
N GLU A 169 8.45 1.31 -16.79
CA GLU A 169 9.64 0.53 -16.45
C GLU A 169 10.40 1.09 -15.24
N ASN A 170 10.48 2.42 -15.10
CA ASN A 170 11.06 3.08 -13.94
C ASN A 170 9.96 3.55 -12.98
N LEU A 171 9.85 2.90 -11.82
CA LEU A 171 8.90 3.26 -10.77
C LEU A 171 9.51 4.16 -9.67
N GLY A 172 10.83 4.35 -9.67
CA GLY A 172 11.53 5.17 -8.68
C GLY A 172 11.05 6.63 -8.67
N ASP A 173 10.78 7.19 -9.85
CA ASP A 173 10.35 8.58 -10.02
C ASP A 173 8.91 8.84 -9.51
N LEU A 174 8.10 7.78 -9.34
CA LEU A 174 6.67 7.88 -9.02
C LEU A 174 6.35 7.65 -7.53
N GLY A 175 7.32 7.21 -6.73
CA GLY A 175 7.03 6.56 -5.44
C GLY A 175 7.45 7.31 -4.18
N GLU A 176 8.72 7.68 -4.06
CA GLU A 176 9.30 8.03 -2.75
C GLU A 176 9.39 9.53 -2.48
N GLN A 177 9.43 10.36 -3.53
CA GLN A 177 9.59 11.81 -3.39
C GLN A 177 8.41 12.46 -2.64
N GLY A 178 7.18 11.98 -2.85
CA GLY A 178 6.00 12.48 -2.15
C GLY A 178 6.01 12.19 -0.65
N GLU A 179 6.45 11.01 -0.22
CA GLU A 179 6.54 10.68 1.20
C GLU A 179 7.60 11.50 1.92
N ARG A 180 8.75 11.71 1.27
CA ARG A 180 9.83 12.55 1.79
C ARG A 180 9.36 13.98 1.98
N PHE A 181 8.64 14.54 1.00
CA PHE A 181 8.03 15.86 1.12
C PHE A 181 7.12 15.98 2.35
N HIS A 182 6.23 15.01 2.58
CA HIS A 182 5.35 15.02 3.76
C HIS A 182 6.12 14.90 5.09
N GLN A 183 7.23 14.16 5.13
CA GLN A 183 8.07 14.06 6.33
C GLN A 183 8.85 15.34 6.60
N ASP A 184 9.38 15.96 5.56
CA ASP A 184 10.10 17.24 5.64
C ASP A 184 9.14 18.35 6.12
N ILE A 185 7.92 18.41 5.55
CA ILE A 185 6.87 19.34 6.00
C ILE A 185 6.50 19.10 7.47
N ARG A 186 6.26 17.85 7.89
CA ARG A 186 5.95 17.54 9.30
C ARG A 186 7.07 18.01 10.22
N THR A 187 8.32 17.73 9.86
CA THR A 187 9.50 18.15 10.63
C THR A 187 9.59 19.67 10.73
N MET A 188 9.27 20.39 9.65
CA MET A 188 9.17 21.85 9.66
C MET A 188 8.03 22.33 10.56
N GLU A 189 6.83 21.77 10.43
CA GLU A 189 5.67 22.11 11.25
C GLU A 189 5.94 21.93 12.75
N GLU A 190 6.54 20.81 13.15
CA GLU A 190 6.91 20.53 14.55
C GLU A 190 7.93 21.54 15.09
N ARG A 191 8.88 22.00 14.26
CA ARG A 191 9.83 23.07 14.63
C ARG A 191 9.16 24.43 14.79
N HIS A 192 8.03 24.67 14.10
CA HIS A 192 7.33 25.95 14.07
C HIS A 192 6.04 25.99 14.91
N GLN A 193 5.65 24.88 15.55
CA GLN A 193 4.48 24.72 16.45
C GLN A 193 4.61 25.48 17.80
N GLY A 194 5.12 26.70 17.75
CA GLY A 194 5.23 27.63 18.88
C GLY A 194 5.56 29.06 18.48
N SER A 195 5.85 29.34 17.21
CA SER A 195 6.32 30.66 16.74
C SER A 195 5.21 31.51 16.13
N GLY A 196 3.97 31.33 16.60
CA GLY A 196 2.78 32.06 16.17
C GLY A 196 2.68 33.50 16.68
N ARG A 197 3.80 34.25 16.75
CA ARG A 197 3.76 35.72 16.75
C ARG A 197 4.17 36.17 15.36
N LEU A 198 3.17 36.43 14.51
CA LEU A 198 3.34 37.36 13.41
C LEU A 198 3.75 38.70 14.03
N LEU A 199 5.04 39.04 13.95
CA LEU A 199 5.51 40.40 14.15
C LEU A 199 5.00 41.24 12.97
N LEU A 200 3.75 41.67 13.06
CA LEU A 200 3.34 42.90 12.40
C LEU A 200 3.89 44.03 13.26
N GLU A 201 5.14 44.43 13.00
CA GLU A 201 5.60 45.73 13.47
C GLU A 201 4.83 46.80 12.68
N PRO A 202 4.09 47.71 13.34
CA PRO A 202 3.50 48.83 12.65
C PRO A 202 4.64 49.77 12.25
N TYR A 203 4.84 49.94 10.95
CA TYR A 203 5.63 51.07 10.45
C TYR A 203 4.99 52.36 10.96
N ALA A 204 5.74 53.10 11.77
CA ALA A 204 5.43 54.45 12.24
C ALA A 204 5.55 55.48 11.11
#